data_AF-A0A0B0EGA7-F1
#
_entry.id   AF-A0A0B0EGA7-F1
#
_cell.length_a   1.000
_cell.length_b   1.000
_cell.length_c   1.000
_cell.angle_alpha   90.00
_cell.angle_beta   90.00
_cell.angle_gamma   90.00
#
_symmetry.space_group_name_H-M   'P 1'
#
loop_
_entity.id
_entity.type
_entity.pdbx_description
1 polymer ?
#
loop_
_entity_poly.entity_id
_entity_poly.type
_entity_poly.pdbx_seq_one_letter_code
_entity_poly.pdbx_strand_id
1 'polypeptide(L)'
;MYDDDADKVEQSLEEIGRVGRGDIEAMKAVQEFLRKERRMPLRISAMQVLSKIKTNPYSSTKTFKKPIIFQCPGAEKIKRVEIIDVTCPHCHKKGTASVAGFENEFTCESCGEIIERELAESCIEKCPVGSECVGPERYRKYMDGRGNTNTGITSKERK
;
A
#
# COMPACT_ATOMS: atom_id res chain seq x y z
N MET A 1 -23.87 -20.68 -24.44
CA MET A 1 -23.92 -22.12 -24.14
C MET A 1 -22.96 -22.30 -22.98
N TYR A 2 -23.48 -22.40 -21.75
CA TYR A 2 -22.63 -22.57 -20.57
C TYR A 2 -21.91 -23.92 -20.71
N ASP A 3 -20.64 -23.95 -20.33
CA ASP A 3 -19.79 -25.13 -20.42
C ASP A 3 -20.30 -26.15 -19.40
N ASP A 4 -20.91 -27.26 -19.85
CA ASP A 4 -21.47 -28.31 -19.00
C ASP A 4 -20.47 -28.79 -17.92
N ASP A 5 -19.17 -28.63 -18.15
CA ASP A 5 -18.13 -28.97 -17.19
C ASP A 5 -17.94 -27.89 -16.11
N ALA A 6 -18.21 -26.62 -16.41
CA ALA A 6 -18.21 -25.55 -15.41
C ALA A 6 -19.34 -25.75 -14.38
N ASP A 7 -20.52 -26.16 -14.84
CA ASP A 7 -21.68 -26.39 -13.97
C ASP A 7 -21.44 -27.56 -13.01
N LYS A 8 -20.82 -28.65 -13.50
CA LYS A 8 -20.41 -29.78 -12.64
C LYS A 8 -19.36 -29.37 -11.61
N VAL A 9 -18.42 -28.52 -12.00
CA VAL A 9 -17.38 -28.01 -11.09
C VAL A 9 -18.00 -27.12 -10.03
N GLU A 10 -18.94 -26.26 -10.39
CA GLU A 10 -19.65 -25.40 -9.44
C GLU A 10 -20.46 -26.22 -8.44
N GLN A 11 -21.20 -27.24 -8.90
CA GLN A 11 -21.91 -28.18 -8.01
C GLN A 11 -20.96 -28.91 -7.06
N SER A 12 -19.80 -29.33 -7.55
CA SER A 12 -18.78 -30.00 -6.73
C SER A 12 -18.20 -29.06 -5.66
N LEU A 13 -17.93 -27.81 -6.04
CA LEU A 13 -17.46 -26.76 -5.12
C LEU A 13 -18.53 -26.45 -4.06
N GLU A 14 -19.80 -26.36 -4.43
CA GLU A 14 -20.90 -26.18 -3.49
C GLU A 14 -20.98 -27.31 -2.47
N GLU A 15 -20.89 -28.56 -2.92
CA GLU A 15 -20.97 -29.72 -2.03
C GLU A 15 -19.80 -29.74 -1.05
N ILE A 16 -18.58 -29.49 -1.52
CA ILE A 16 -17.40 -29.31 -0.65
C ILE A 16 -17.65 -28.21 0.38
N GLY A 17 -18.27 -27.10 -0.03
CA GLY A 17 -18.64 -26.00 0.87
C GLY A 17 -19.66 -26.39 1.95
N ARG A 18 -20.53 -27.37 1.69
CA ARG A 18 -21.54 -27.86 2.63
C ARG A 18 -20.95 -28.85 3.64
N VAL A 19 -20.15 -29.81 3.19
CA VAL A 19 -19.70 -30.94 4.02
C VAL A 19 -18.24 -30.85 4.47
N GLY A 20 -17.39 -30.10 3.77
CA GLY A 20 -15.93 -30.08 3.98
C GLY A 20 -15.42 -29.24 5.15
N ARG A 21 -16.29 -28.77 6.06
CA ARG A 21 -15.89 -27.90 7.17
C ARG A 21 -14.88 -28.61 8.08
N GLY A 22 -13.66 -28.09 8.10
CA GLY A 22 -12.56 -28.60 8.92
C GLY A 22 -11.85 -29.81 8.36
N ASP A 23 -12.24 -30.24 7.16
CA ASP A 23 -11.57 -31.30 6.44
C ASP A 23 -10.31 -30.73 5.76
N ILE A 24 -9.15 -31.20 6.23
CA ILE A 24 -7.83 -30.79 5.74
C ILE A 24 -7.62 -31.20 4.28
N GLU A 25 -8.14 -32.35 3.89
CA GLU A 25 -8.00 -32.87 2.53
C GLU A 25 -8.93 -32.10 1.57
N ALA A 26 -10.15 -31.78 2.00
CA ALA A 26 -11.04 -30.89 1.25
C ALA A 26 -10.40 -29.51 1.03
N MET A 27 -9.78 -28.92 2.06
CA MET A 27 -9.06 -27.65 1.93
C MET A 27 -7.90 -27.72 0.92
N LYS A 28 -7.07 -28.77 0.99
CA LYS A 28 -5.97 -28.97 0.03
C LYS A 28 -6.48 -29.15 -1.39
N ALA A 29 -7.56 -29.90 -1.58
CA ALA A 29 -8.16 -30.13 -2.90
C ALA A 29 -8.62 -28.80 -3.54
N VAL A 30 -9.28 -27.93 -2.78
CA VAL A 30 -9.71 -26.62 -3.28
C VAL A 30 -8.52 -25.68 -3.55
N GLN A 31 -7.46 -25.74 -2.72
CA GLN A 31 -6.22 -24.99 -2.99
C GLN A 31 -5.53 -25.46 -4.28
N GLU A 32 -5.45 -26.77 -4.51
CA GLU A 32 -4.86 -27.32 -5.73
C GLU A 32 -5.71 -27.00 -6.98
N PHE A 33 -7.04 -26.99 -6.84
CA PHE A 33 -7.95 -26.50 -7.87
C PHE A 33 -7.65 -25.03 -8.23
N LEU A 34 -7.51 -24.15 -7.23
CA LEU A 34 -7.12 -22.75 -7.44
C LEU A 34 -5.73 -22.58 -8.06
N ARG A 35 -4.84 -23.58 -7.97
CA ARG A 35 -3.52 -23.52 -8.62
C ARG A 35 -3.62 -23.79 -10.12
N LYS A 36 -4.57 -24.61 -10.55
CA LYS A 36 -4.72 -25.08 -11.94
C LYS A 36 -5.78 -24.31 -12.73
N GLU A 37 -6.88 -23.92 -12.11
CA GLU A 37 -8.02 -23.29 -12.78
C GLU A 37 -7.71 -21.84 -13.17
N ARG A 38 -7.97 -21.48 -14.43
CA ARG A 38 -7.75 -20.13 -14.97
C ARG A 38 -9.03 -19.32 -15.10
N ARG A 39 -10.20 -19.98 -15.16
CA ARG A 39 -11.50 -19.31 -15.29
C ARG A 39 -11.86 -18.57 -14.01
N MET A 40 -11.94 -17.24 -14.10
CA MET A 40 -12.17 -16.38 -12.93
C MET A 40 -13.46 -16.67 -12.15
N PRO A 41 -14.62 -16.95 -12.77
CA PRO A 41 -15.84 -17.28 -12.03
C PRO A 41 -15.65 -18.47 -11.08
N LEU A 42 -15.06 -19.57 -11.58
CA LEU A 42 -14.83 -20.77 -10.79
C LEU A 42 -13.78 -20.55 -9.69
N ARG A 43 -12.77 -19.71 -9.94
CA ARG A 43 -11.80 -19.31 -8.92
C ARG A 43 -12.46 -18.54 -7.78
N ILE A 44 -13.39 -17.63 -8.08
CA ILE A 44 -14.14 -16.88 -7.08
C ILE A 44 -15.00 -17.84 -6.25
N SER A 45 -15.73 -18.76 -6.90
CA SER A 45 -16.52 -19.78 -6.20
C SER A 45 -15.65 -20.65 -5.30
N ALA A 46 -14.49 -21.12 -5.78
CA ALA A 46 -13.54 -21.91 -4.98
C ALA A 46 -12.95 -21.12 -3.79
N MET A 47 -12.66 -19.83 -3.95
CA MET A 47 -12.22 -18.97 -2.84
C MET A 47 -13.31 -18.81 -1.77
N GLN A 48 -14.59 -18.69 -2.18
CA GLN A 48 -15.71 -18.65 -1.24
C GLN A 48 -15.91 -19.98 -0.51
N VAL A 49 -15.65 -21.11 -1.18
CA VAL A 49 -15.67 -22.43 -0.54
C VAL A 49 -14.57 -22.52 0.51
N LEU A 50 -13.34 -22.12 0.20
CA LEU A 50 -12.24 -22.10 1.17
C LEU A 50 -12.57 -21.31 2.44
N SER A 51 -13.25 -20.17 2.32
CA SER A 51 -13.64 -19.39 3.50
C SER A 51 -14.69 -20.10 4.36
N LYS A 52 -15.58 -20.89 3.76
CA LYS A 52 -16.60 -21.69 4.47
C LYS A 52 -16.01 -22.92 5.14
N ILE A 53 -15.09 -23.62 4.47
CA ILE A 53 -14.56 -24.91 4.93
C ILE A 53 -13.36 -24.79 5.85
N LYS A 54 -12.62 -23.67 5.78
CA LYS A 54 -11.49 -23.41 6.68
C LYS A 54 -12.02 -23.34 8.10
N THR A 55 -11.80 -24.41 8.87
CA THR A 55 -11.88 -24.30 10.32
C THR A 55 -10.78 -23.35 10.73
N ASN A 56 -11.15 -22.37 11.53
CA ASN A 56 -10.17 -21.57 12.22
C ASN A 56 -9.57 -22.50 13.28
N PRO A 57 -8.32 -23.01 13.17
CA PRO A 57 -7.68 -23.70 14.29
C PRO A 57 -7.49 -22.76 15.48
N TYR A 58 -7.80 -21.47 15.30
CA TYR A 58 -7.85 -20.47 16.33
C TYR A 58 -9.30 -20.05 16.58
N SER A 59 -10.00 -20.76 17.47
CA SER A 59 -11.19 -20.16 18.12
C SER A 59 -10.72 -18.91 18.87
N SER A 60 -10.69 -17.77 18.19
CA SER A 60 -10.55 -16.48 18.85
C SER A 60 -11.95 -16.09 19.31
N THR A 61 -12.30 -16.52 20.52
CA THR A 61 -13.15 -15.71 21.42
C THR A 61 -12.51 -14.35 21.76
N LYS A 62 -11.37 -14.02 21.16
CA LYS A 62 -10.87 -12.66 21.07
C LYS A 62 -11.48 -12.03 19.82
N THR A 63 -12.39 -11.08 20.04
CA THR A 63 -12.54 -9.90 19.18
C THR A 63 -11.20 -9.61 18.52
N PHE A 64 -11.17 -9.52 17.19
CA PHE A 64 -10.00 -9.14 16.42
C PHE A 64 -9.58 -7.72 16.86
N LYS A 65 -8.91 -7.61 18.01
CA LYS A 65 -8.16 -6.42 18.39
C LYS A 65 -6.99 -6.43 17.43
N LYS A 66 -7.14 -5.68 16.34
CA LYS A 66 -6.06 -5.30 15.43
C LYS A 66 -4.80 -5.13 16.30
N PRO A 67 -3.75 -5.94 16.10
CA PRO A 67 -2.59 -5.85 16.95
C PRO A 67 -2.12 -4.40 16.93
N ILE A 68 -1.88 -3.83 18.11
CA ILE A 68 -1.37 -2.47 18.31
C ILE A 68 0.12 -2.44 17.93
N ILE A 69 0.47 -3.10 16.82
CA ILE A 69 1.80 -3.20 16.27
C ILE A 69 1.87 -2.09 15.24
N PHE A 70 2.37 -0.95 15.72
CA PHE A 70 2.87 0.18 14.96
C PHE A 70 1.91 0.66 13.85
N GLN A 71 0.95 1.50 14.25
CA GLN A 71 0.63 2.62 13.38
C GLN A 71 1.96 3.35 13.18
N CYS A 72 2.63 3.13 12.05
CA CYS A 72 3.84 3.88 11.70
C CYS A 72 3.45 5.35 11.91
N PRO A 73 4.13 6.10 12.79
CA PRO A 73 3.75 7.48 13.08
C PRO A 73 3.64 8.32 11.80
N GLY A 74 4.40 7.97 10.75
CA GLY A 74 4.31 8.57 9.42
C GLY A 74 3.10 8.13 8.58
N ALA A 75 2.50 6.97 8.84
CA ALA A 75 1.38 6.43 8.05
C ALA A 75 0.02 7.07 8.36
N GLU A 76 -0.10 7.90 9.40
CA GLU A 76 -1.31 8.69 9.63
C GLU A 76 -1.45 9.85 8.63
N LYS A 77 -0.35 10.53 8.33
CA LYS A 77 -0.31 11.66 7.40
C LYS A 77 -0.26 11.24 5.94
N ILE A 78 0.29 10.06 5.64
CA ILE A 78 0.31 9.49 4.28
C ILE A 78 -1.11 9.22 3.75
N LYS A 79 -2.09 9.00 4.63
CA LYS A 79 -3.46 8.64 4.23
C LYS A 79 -4.35 9.83 3.87
N ARG A 80 -3.94 11.07 4.17
CA ARG A 80 -4.77 12.25 3.97
C ARG A 80 -4.05 13.23 3.06
N VAL A 81 -4.67 13.51 1.91
CA VAL A 81 -4.30 14.64 1.07
C VAL A 81 -4.74 15.90 1.81
N GLU A 82 -3.79 16.72 2.22
CA GLU A 82 -4.05 18.02 2.85
C GLU A 82 -3.88 19.11 1.79
N ILE A 83 -4.90 19.96 1.64
CA ILE A 83 -4.79 21.16 0.80
C ILE A 83 -4.20 22.24 1.67
N ILE A 84 -2.98 22.67 1.36
CA ILE A 84 -2.31 23.77 2.06
C ILE A 84 -2.21 24.99 1.15
N ASP A 85 -2.43 26.16 1.75
CA ASP A 85 -2.20 27.45 1.08
C ASP A 85 -0.69 27.72 1.03
N VAL A 86 -0.17 27.90 -0.18
CA VAL A 86 1.24 28.18 -0.41
C VAL A 86 1.38 29.43 -1.27
N THR A 87 2.34 30.27 -0.90
CA THR A 87 2.69 31.44 -1.71
C THR A 87 3.78 31.01 -2.71
N CYS A 88 3.51 31.21 -3.99
CA CYS A 88 4.46 30.88 -5.04
C CYS A 88 5.69 31.79 -4.96
N PRO A 89 6.93 31.27 -4.88
CA PRO A 89 8.13 32.10 -4.85
C PRO A 89 8.40 32.81 -6.19
N HIS A 90 7.83 32.31 -7.28
CA HIS A 90 8.01 32.88 -8.61
C HIS A 90 7.05 34.04 -8.89
N CYS A 91 5.74 33.84 -8.71
CA CYS A 91 4.72 34.86 -9.03
C CYS A 91 4.12 35.56 -7.81
N HIS A 92 4.52 35.19 -6.58
CA HIS A 92 4.09 35.78 -5.30
C HIS A 92 2.57 35.71 -5.05
N LYS A 93 1.82 34.98 -5.88
CA LYS A 93 0.39 34.73 -5.69
C LYS A 93 0.18 33.56 -4.74
N LYS A 94 -0.88 33.63 -3.95
CA LYS A 94 -1.37 32.53 -3.12
C LYS A 94 -2.03 31.49 -4.04
N GLY A 95 -1.59 30.25 -3.94
CA GLY A 95 -2.21 29.10 -4.59
C GLY A 95 -2.48 28.00 -3.58
N THR A 96 -3.36 27.07 -3.94
CA THR A 96 -3.60 25.85 -3.19
C THR A 96 -2.77 24.72 -3.76
N ALA A 97 -2.03 24.01 -2.92
CA ALA A 97 -1.37 22.78 -3.33
C ALA A 97 -2.06 21.60 -2.64
N SER A 98 -2.52 20.65 -3.43
CA SER A 98 -2.98 19.35 -2.93
C SER A 98 -1.73 18.54 -2.58
N VAL A 99 -1.33 18.56 -1.32
CA VAL A 99 -0.15 17.84 -0.86
C VAL A 99 -0.67 16.57 -0.24
N ALA A 100 -0.55 15.43 -0.93
CA ALA A 100 -0.41 14.19 -0.17
C ALA A 100 0.84 14.39 0.68
N GLY A 101 0.79 14.26 2.02
CA GLY A 101 1.77 14.80 2.99
C GLY A 101 3.28 14.44 2.81
N PHE A 102 3.65 13.83 1.69
CA PHE A 102 4.98 13.43 1.23
C PHE A 102 5.38 14.02 -0.15
N GLU A 103 4.49 14.73 -0.85
CA GLU A 103 4.78 15.35 -2.15
C GLU A 103 5.51 16.69 -1.97
N ASN A 104 6.71 16.77 -2.53
CA ASN A 104 7.58 17.94 -2.39
C ASN A 104 7.47 18.89 -3.59
N GLU A 105 6.84 18.44 -4.67
CA GLU A 105 6.69 19.18 -5.91
C GLU A 105 5.21 19.50 -6.10
N PHE A 106 4.91 20.73 -6.51
CA PHE A 106 3.57 21.09 -6.94
C PHE A 106 3.62 22.14 -8.05
N THR A 107 2.68 22.09 -8.96
CA THR A 107 2.56 23.09 -10.02
C THR A 107 1.77 24.30 -9.52
N CYS A 108 2.29 25.50 -9.74
CA CYS A 108 1.57 26.73 -9.44
C CYS A 108 0.43 26.96 -10.45
N GLU A 109 -0.82 26.99 -10.00
CA GLU A 109 -1.98 27.27 -10.87
C GLU A 109 -1.95 28.66 -11.53
N SER A 110 -1.20 29.61 -10.94
CA SER A 110 -1.14 30.99 -11.42
C SER A 110 -0.08 31.24 -12.50
N CYS A 111 1.05 30.53 -12.47
CA CYS A 111 2.16 30.76 -13.42
C CYS A 111 2.66 29.50 -14.11
N GLY A 112 2.13 28.31 -13.77
CA GLY A 112 2.51 27.04 -14.39
C GLY A 112 3.86 26.48 -13.96
N GLU A 113 4.61 27.20 -13.12
CA GLU A 113 5.94 26.78 -12.67
C GLU A 113 5.84 25.63 -11.65
N ILE A 114 6.75 24.66 -11.75
CA ILE A 114 6.89 23.58 -10.77
C ILE A 114 7.71 24.11 -9.60
N ILE A 115 7.13 24.06 -8.40
CA ILE A 115 7.77 24.53 -7.17
C ILE A 115 8.12 23.31 -6.34
N GLU A 116 9.42 23.16 -6.08
CA GLU A 116 9.92 22.22 -5.10
C GLU A 116 9.97 22.88 -3.72
N ARG A 117 9.48 22.18 -2.69
CA ARG A 117 9.58 22.63 -1.29
C ARG A 117 10.82 22.05 -0.64
N GLU A 118 11.48 22.87 0.17
CA GLU A 118 12.53 22.38 1.06
C GLU A 118 11.94 21.42 2.10
N LEU A 119 12.36 20.17 2.03
CA LEU A 119 12.04 19.17 3.04
C LEU A 119 12.88 19.42 4.30
N ALA A 120 12.20 19.59 5.44
CA ALA A 120 12.88 19.57 6.72
C ALA A 120 13.65 18.25 6.93
N GLU A 121 14.75 18.32 7.68
CA GLU A 121 15.49 17.15 8.16
C GLU A 121 14.54 16.19 8.90
N SER A 122 14.63 14.90 8.57
CA SER A 122 13.86 13.83 9.22
C SER A 122 14.36 13.51 10.62
N CYS A 123 13.58 12.72 11.36
CA CYS A 123 13.98 12.17 12.65
C CYS A 123 15.20 11.23 12.57
N ILE A 124 15.47 10.61 11.42
CA ILE A 124 16.62 9.72 11.22
C ILE A 124 17.92 10.55 11.11
N GLU A 125 17.84 11.73 10.52
CA GLU A 125 18.97 12.68 10.39
C GLU A 125 19.33 13.35 11.71
N LYS A 126 18.31 13.76 12.47
CA LYS A 126 18.51 14.47 13.73
C LYS A 126 18.94 13.56 14.87
N CYS A 127 18.67 12.26 14.77
CA CYS A 127 18.90 11.32 15.86
C CYS A 127 20.37 10.87 15.91
N PRO A 128 21.08 11.01 17.04
CA PRO A 128 22.49 10.61 17.17
C PRO A 128 22.71 9.09 16.99
N VAL A 129 21.69 8.28 17.24
CA VAL A 129 21.71 6.81 17.05
C VAL A 129 20.85 6.37 15.86
N GLY A 130 20.54 7.29 14.94
CA GLY A 130 19.64 7.02 13.80
C GLY A 130 20.13 5.88 12.91
N SER A 131 21.43 5.83 12.64
CA SER A 131 22.07 4.79 11.82
C SER A 131 22.04 3.40 12.46
N GLU A 132 22.18 3.33 13.78
CA GLU A 132 22.08 2.10 14.56
C GLU A 132 20.63 1.59 14.60
N CYS A 133 19.67 2.51 14.81
CA CYS A 133 18.24 2.20 14.91
C CYS A 133 17.66 1.60 13.62
N VAL A 134 18.00 2.17 12.46
CA VAL A 134 17.47 1.68 11.16
C VAL A 134 18.39 0.67 10.47
N GLY A 135 19.63 0.56 10.93
CA GLY A 135 20.70 -0.24 10.33
C GLY A 135 21.48 0.52 9.24
N PRO A 136 22.78 0.25 9.10
CA PRO A 136 23.69 1.05 8.26
C PRO A 136 23.32 1.01 6.77
N GLU A 137 22.84 -0.13 6.26
CA GLU A 137 22.45 -0.26 4.86
C GLU A 137 21.25 0.62 4.51
N ARG A 138 20.23 0.64 5.37
CA ARG A 138 19.02 1.46 5.18
C ARG A 138 19.33 2.93 5.37
N TYR A 139 20.15 3.27 6.36
CA TYR A 139 20.60 4.64 6.60
C TYR A 139 21.34 5.21 5.40
N ARG A 140 22.28 4.45 4.81
CA ARG A 140 23.01 4.87 3.61
C ARG A 140 22.07 5.11 2.42
N LYS A 141 21.20 4.14 2.12
CA LYS A 141 20.19 4.28 1.05
C LYS A 141 19.31 5.53 1.23
N TYR A 142 18.94 5.84 2.46
CA TYR A 142 18.16 7.03 2.79
C TYR A 142 18.95 8.33 2.53
N MET A 143 20.21 8.40 2.97
CA MET A 143 21.08 9.57 2.75
C MET A 143 21.41 9.79 1.28
N ASP A 144 21.67 8.71 0.55
CA ASP A 144 21.89 8.75 -0.91
C ASP A 144 20.64 9.31 -1.63
N GLY A 145 19.45 8.93 -1.16
CA GLY A 145 18.18 9.45 -1.67
C GLY A 145 17.95 10.94 -1.41
N ARG A 146 18.40 11.47 -0.26
CA ARG A 146 18.33 12.92 0.04
C ARG A 146 19.39 13.75 -0.68
N GLY A 147 20.58 13.18 -0.93
CA GLY A 147 21.67 13.91 -1.60
C GLY A 147 21.30 14.38 -3.01
N ASN A 148 20.41 13.65 -3.69
CA ASN A 148 19.97 13.98 -5.05
C ASN A 148 18.87 15.06 -5.13
N THR A 149 18.26 15.49 -4.02
CA THR A 149 17.23 16.55 -4.01
C THR A 149 17.78 17.93 -3.64
N ASN A 150 19.00 18.03 -3.13
CA ASN A 150 19.60 19.31 -2.70
C ASN A 150 20.53 19.96 -3.74
N THR A 151 20.67 19.38 -4.92
CA THR A 151 21.42 19.98 -6.05
C THR A 151 20.45 20.41 -7.15
N GLY A 152 19.57 21.37 -6.86
CA GLY A 152 18.63 21.94 -7.82
C GLY A 152 18.62 23.47 -7.91
N ILE A 153 19.23 24.19 -6.96
CA ILE A 153 19.40 25.64 -7.05
C ILE A 153 20.82 25.95 -7.52
N THR A 154 21.04 25.83 -8.83
CA THR A 154 21.96 26.74 -9.53
C THR A 154 21.28 27.19 -10.81
N SER A 155 20.86 28.45 -10.77
CA SER A 155 20.60 29.34 -11.88
C SER A 155 21.30 28.91 -13.16
N LYS A 156 20.53 28.55 -14.19
CA LYS A 156 21.03 28.57 -15.57
C LYS A 156 20.08 29.39 -16.41
N GLU A 157 20.42 30.68 -16.53
CA GLU A 157 20.00 31.54 -17.62
C GLU A 157 20.11 30.75 -18.93
N ARG A 158 18.99 30.61 -19.64
CA ARG A 158 18.99 30.32 -21.07
C ARG A 158 18.57 31.60 -21.78
N LYS A 159 19.58 32.17 -22.41
CA LYS A 159 19.54 33.23 -23.42
C LYS A 159 18.70 32.82 -24.63
#